data_AF-A0A936KN18-F1
#
_entry.id   AF-A0A936KN18-F1
#
_cell.length_a   1.000
_cell.length_b   1.000
_cell.length_c   1.000
_cell.angle_alpha   90.00
_cell.angle_beta   90.00
_cell.angle_gamma   90.00
#
_symmetry.space_group_name_H-M   'P 1'
#
loop_
_entity.id
_entity.type
_entity.pdbx_description
1 polymer ?
#
loop_
_entity_poly.entity_id
_entity_poly.type
_entity_poly.pdbx_seq_one_letter_code
_entity_poly.pdbx_strand_id
1 'polypeptide(L)'
;MPGAGKSTLATRLAAELGLPLLRKDAVKEAFADALAGADDLTDRTRQRTTGVGAMEAMWALLAESPCGAIVEMWAPPSRDRTFVEAGLRRAGLDPALVSEVFCDVPVSVARQRYAVRETSGQRHSVHRTVSEQEWAWVAEHGIPLGLGPTLRVDTSRPVSDREVARLAVQIATAAPAMP
;
A
#
# COMPACT_ATOMS: atom_id res chain seq x y z
N MET A 1 6.14 4.41 -2.54
CA MET A 1 5.70 5.81 -2.81
C MET A 1 4.60 5.86 -3.88
N PRO A 2 3.88 6.99 -4.07
CA PRO A 2 3.01 7.19 -5.22
C PRO A 2 3.76 6.96 -6.55
N GLY A 3 3.10 6.40 -7.56
CA GLY A 3 3.72 6.10 -8.87
C GLY A 3 4.72 4.93 -8.90
N ALA A 4 5.00 4.28 -7.77
CA ALA A 4 6.00 3.21 -7.71
C ALA A 4 5.59 1.83 -8.25
N GLY A 5 4.39 1.69 -8.82
CA GLY A 5 3.91 0.39 -9.34
C GLY A 5 3.35 -0.58 -8.29
N LYS A 6 3.27 -0.18 -7.01
CA LYS A 6 2.75 -1.01 -5.89
C LYS A 6 1.40 -1.65 -6.21
N SER A 7 0.42 -0.86 -6.68
CA SER A 7 -0.93 -1.37 -6.94
C SER A 7 -0.93 -2.42 -8.05
N THR A 8 -0.12 -2.27 -9.10
CA THR A 8 0.03 -3.27 -10.17
C THR A 8 0.68 -4.55 -9.66
N LEU A 9 1.77 -4.44 -8.90
CA LEU A 9 2.46 -5.61 -8.33
C LEU A 9 1.59 -6.33 -7.31
N ALA A 10 0.91 -5.59 -6.43
CA ALA A 10 0.00 -6.14 -5.43
C ALA A 10 -1.16 -6.91 -6.05
N THR A 11 -1.76 -6.41 -7.15
CA THR A 11 -2.79 -7.14 -7.90
C THR A 11 -2.27 -8.46 -8.46
N ARG A 12 -1.06 -8.46 -9.02
CA ARG A 12 -0.46 -9.68 -9.59
C ARG A 12 -0.07 -10.69 -8.52
N LEU A 13 0.50 -10.23 -7.40
CA LEU A 13 0.82 -11.10 -6.27
C LEU A 13 -0.43 -11.69 -5.62
N ALA A 14 -1.49 -10.90 -5.45
CA ALA A 14 -2.76 -11.39 -4.92
C ALA A 14 -3.34 -12.51 -5.81
N ALA A 15 -3.30 -12.32 -7.13
CA ALA A 15 -3.74 -13.35 -8.08
C ALA A 15 -2.85 -14.61 -8.02
N GLU A 16 -1.52 -14.45 -8.02
CA GLU A 16 -0.56 -15.55 -7.97
C GLU A 16 -0.66 -16.38 -6.68
N LEU A 17 -0.86 -15.72 -5.54
CA LEU A 17 -0.97 -16.35 -4.22
C LEU A 17 -2.39 -16.82 -3.88
N GLY A 18 -3.39 -16.46 -4.68
CA GLY A 18 -4.80 -16.73 -4.39
C GLY A 18 -5.32 -16.00 -3.14
N LEU A 19 -4.75 -14.83 -2.83
CA LEU A 19 -5.08 -14.05 -1.63
C LEU A 19 -5.97 -12.85 -1.95
N PRO A 20 -6.85 -12.44 -1.01
CA PRO A 20 -7.52 -11.15 -1.06
C PRO A 20 -6.54 -9.98 -1.17
N LEU A 21 -6.97 -8.91 -1.85
CA LEU A 21 -6.20 -7.67 -1.98
C LEU A 21 -6.91 -6.52 -1.25
N LEU A 22 -6.29 -6.01 -0.19
CA LEU A 22 -6.75 -4.85 0.57
C LEU A 22 -5.94 -3.62 0.15
N ARG A 23 -6.55 -2.71 -0.62
CA ARG A 23 -5.92 -1.46 -1.09
C ARG A 23 -6.45 -0.28 -0.30
N LYS A 24 -5.54 0.46 0.35
CA LYS A 24 -5.90 1.66 1.12
C LYS A 24 -6.65 2.69 0.28
N ASP A 25 -6.18 2.95 -0.94
CA ASP A 25 -6.80 3.94 -1.82
C ASP A 25 -8.22 3.51 -2.26
N ALA A 26 -8.45 2.22 -2.50
CA ALA A 26 -9.77 1.70 -2.87
C ALA A 26 -10.79 1.83 -1.72
N VAL A 27 -10.38 1.53 -0.48
CA VAL A 27 -11.24 1.70 0.70
C VAL A 27 -11.54 3.18 0.92
N LYS A 28 -10.54 4.06 0.75
CA LYS A 28 -10.71 5.51 0.90
C LYS A 28 -11.66 6.10 -0.16
N GLU A 29 -11.55 5.64 -1.41
CA GLU A 29 -12.46 6.00 -2.50
C GLU A 29 -13.89 5.54 -2.17
N ALA A 30 -14.07 4.28 -1.76
CA ALA A 30 -15.39 3.76 -1.37
C ALA A 30 -16.01 4.54 -0.20
N PHE A 31 -15.21 4.94 0.79
CA PHE A 31 -15.68 5.82 1.87
C PHE A 31 -16.07 7.20 1.36
N ALA A 32 -15.32 7.76 0.41
CA ALA A 32 -15.63 9.05 -0.17
C ALA A 32 -16.94 9.04 -0.94
N ASP A 33 -17.17 8.01 -1.77
CA ASP A 33 -18.40 7.82 -2.53
C ASP A 33 -19.61 7.61 -1.61
N ALA A 34 -19.46 6.79 -0.57
CA ALA A 34 -20.54 6.51 0.38
C ALA A 34 -20.92 7.72 1.24
N LEU A 35 -19.97 8.63 1.49
CA LEU A 35 -20.17 9.85 2.30
C LEU A 35 -20.42 11.10 1.45
N ALA A 36 -20.48 10.97 0.12
CA ALA A 36 -20.73 12.08 -0.79
C ALA A 36 -22.11 12.70 -0.50
N GLY A 37 -22.10 13.88 0.13
CA GLY A 37 -23.29 14.58 0.65
C GLY A 37 -23.11 15.14 2.07
N ALA A 38 -22.15 14.61 2.83
CA ALA A 38 -21.71 15.18 4.11
C ALA A 38 -20.46 16.04 3.88
N ASP A 39 -20.65 17.34 3.67
CA ASP A 39 -19.65 18.43 3.58
C ASP A 39 -18.18 18.06 3.21
N ASP A 40 -17.78 18.51 2.03
CA ASP A 40 -16.42 18.69 1.52
C ASP A 40 -15.30 17.83 2.13
N LEU A 41 -15.13 16.62 1.57
CA LEU A 41 -14.00 15.73 1.87
C LEU A 41 -12.62 16.29 1.44
N THR A 42 -12.55 17.53 0.92
CA THR A 42 -11.28 18.16 0.55
C THR A 42 -10.52 18.75 1.74
N ASP A 43 -11.12 18.87 2.93
CA ASP A 43 -10.39 19.28 4.16
C ASP A 43 -9.26 18.30 4.50
N ARG A 44 -8.04 18.83 4.67
CA ARG A 44 -6.82 18.09 5.02
C ARG A 44 -6.99 17.27 6.31
N THR A 45 -7.75 17.76 7.29
CA THR A 45 -7.99 17.05 8.54
C THR A 45 -8.87 15.82 8.30
N ARG A 46 -9.98 16.00 7.57
CA ARG A 46 -10.87 14.89 7.18
C ARG A 46 -10.17 13.87 6.27
N GLN A 47 -9.35 14.28 5.29
CA GLN A 47 -8.58 13.33 4.45
C GLN A 47 -7.63 12.45 5.26
N ARG A 48 -6.97 13.02 6.28
CA ARG A 48 -6.10 12.24 7.18
C ARG A 48 -6.93 11.25 7.98
N THR A 49 -8.07 11.68 8.53
CA THR A 49 -8.99 10.80 9.25
C THR A 49 -9.54 9.69 8.36
N THR A 50 -9.96 9.97 7.13
CA THR A 50 -10.40 8.95 6.17
C THR A 50 -9.27 8.00 5.79
N GLY A 51 -8.05 8.52 5.63
CA GLY A 51 -6.87 7.70 5.36
C GLY A 51 -6.51 6.76 6.51
N VAL A 52 -6.66 7.21 7.76
CA VAL A 52 -6.48 6.37 8.96
C VAL A 52 -7.62 5.37 9.09
N GLY A 53 -8.87 5.80 8.94
CA GLY A 53 -10.05 4.94 8.99
C GLY A 53 -10.01 3.85 7.92
N ALA A 54 -9.53 4.16 6.71
CA ALA A 54 -9.34 3.16 5.66
C ALA A 54 -8.33 2.08 6.08
N MET A 55 -7.22 2.46 6.75
CA MET A 55 -6.26 1.47 7.24
C MET A 55 -6.81 0.66 8.40
N GLU A 56 -7.53 1.28 9.33
CA GLU A 56 -8.22 0.59 10.43
C GLU A 56 -9.23 -0.45 9.90
N ALA A 57 -10.00 -0.10 8.87
CA ALA A 57 -10.90 -1.04 8.21
C ALA A 57 -10.16 -2.21 7.55
N MET A 58 -9.03 -1.96 6.89
CA MET A 58 -8.19 -3.03 6.35
C MET A 58 -7.66 -3.97 7.44
N TRP A 59 -7.28 -3.44 8.61
CA TRP A 59 -6.83 -4.27 9.73
C TRP A 59 -7.93 -5.14 10.30
N ALA A 60 -9.14 -4.61 10.43
CA ALA A 60 -10.30 -5.40 10.84
C ALA A 60 -10.61 -6.52 9.84
N LEU A 61 -10.57 -6.23 8.53
CA LEU A 61 -10.79 -7.24 7.49
C LEU A 61 -9.68 -8.30 7.46
N LEU A 62 -8.43 -7.90 7.70
CA LEU A 62 -7.30 -8.83 7.77
C LEU A 62 -7.42 -9.78 8.96
N ALA A 63 -7.90 -9.30 10.11
CA ALA A 63 -8.13 -10.11 11.31
C ALA A 63 -9.15 -11.24 11.06
N GLU A 64 -10.16 -10.97 10.22
CA GLU A 64 -11.21 -11.92 9.85
C GLU A 64 -10.83 -12.79 8.63
N SER A 65 -9.60 -12.71 8.13
CA SER A 65 -9.17 -13.39 6.92
C SER A 65 -8.33 -14.64 7.24
N PRO A 66 -8.92 -15.85 7.21
CA PRO A 66 -8.20 -17.08 7.56
C PRO A 66 -7.15 -17.50 6.53
N CYS A 67 -7.12 -16.89 5.34
CA CYS A 67 -6.05 -17.09 4.36
C CYS A 67 -5.01 -15.95 4.36
N GLY A 68 -5.20 -14.91 5.18
CA GLY A 68 -4.42 -13.68 5.10
C GLY A 68 -4.77 -12.83 3.88
N ALA A 69 -3.99 -11.78 3.61
CA ALA A 69 -4.23 -10.89 2.45
C ALA A 69 -2.95 -10.18 2.01
N ILE A 70 -2.96 -9.67 0.78
CA ILE A 70 -2.02 -8.64 0.32
C ILE A 70 -2.56 -7.27 0.75
N VAL A 71 -1.81 -6.56 1.59
CA VAL A 71 -2.14 -5.19 2.01
C VAL A 71 -1.27 -4.19 1.23
N GLU A 72 -1.91 -3.34 0.42
CA GLU A 72 -1.22 -2.32 -0.37
C GLU A 72 -1.47 -0.92 0.19
N MET A 73 -0.37 -0.25 0.56
CA MET A 73 -0.38 1.14 0.99
C MET A 73 0.97 1.83 0.81
N TRP A 74 0.96 3.16 0.89
CA TRP A 74 2.15 3.97 1.10
C TRP A 74 2.30 4.31 2.59
N ALA A 75 3.26 3.68 3.24
CA ALA A 75 3.52 3.80 4.68
C ALA A 75 5.03 4.06 4.97
N PRO A 76 5.51 5.30 4.82
CA PRO A 76 6.89 5.68 5.15
C PRO A 76 7.18 5.48 6.65
N PRO A 77 8.36 4.96 7.04
CA PRO A 77 8.58 4.51 8.42
C PRO A 77 8.56 5.62 9.45
N SER A 78 9.07 6.80 9.11
CA SER A 78 9.11 7.98 9.99
C SER A 78 7.72 8.45 10.43
N ARG A 79 6.67 8.09 9.69
CA ARG A 79 5.28 8.45 9.99
C ARG A 79 4.47 7.26 10.49
N ASP A 80 4.60 6.11 9.84
CA ASP A 80 3.58 5.06 9.94
C ASP A 80 4.09 3.76 10.56
N ARG A 81 5.39 3.61 10.89
CA ARG A 81 5.94 2.33 11.37
C ARG A 81 5.19 1.77 12.58
N THR A 82 5.06 2.57 13.64
CA THR A 82 4.33 2.16 14.86
C THR A 82 2.86 1.88 14.60
N PHE A 83 2.24 2.64 13.69
CA PHE A 83 0.84 2.42 13.32
C PHE A 83 0.63 1.10 12.59
N VAL A 84 1.49 0.78 11.60
CA VAL A 84 1.42 -0.49 10.86
C VAL A 84 1.72 -1.66 11.79
N GLU A 85 2.72 -1.53 12.66
CA GLU A 85 3.08 -2.55 13.64
C GLU A 85 1.91 -2.87 14.59
N ALA A 86 1.23 -1.84 15.10
CA ALA A 86 0.05 -2.00 15.94
C ALA A 86 -1.14 -2.62 15.17
N GLY A 87 -1.34 -2.23 13.91
CA GLY A 87 -2.38 -2.77 13.04
C GLY A 87 -2.20 -4.26 12.76
N LEU A 88 -0.98 -4.70 12.43
CA LEU A 88 -0.64 -6.11 12.23
C LEU A 88 -0.90 -6.94 13.49
N ARG A 89 -0.49 -6.45 14.67
CA ARG A 89 -0.77 -7.12 15.95
C ARG A 89 -2.26 -7.24 16.24
N ARG A 90 -3.03 -6.19 15.94
CA ARG A 90 -4.49 -6.19 16.10
C ARG A 90 -5.17 -7.19 15.17
N ALA A 91 -4.59 -7.43 14.00
CA ALA A 91 -5.01 -8.48 13.08
C ALA A 91 -4.53 -9.89 13.48
N GLY A 92 -3.93 -10.06 14.67
CA GLY A 92 -3.45 -11.35 15.15
C GLY A 92 -2.15 -11.83 14.53
N LEU A 93 -1.42 -10.95 13.82
CA LEU A 93 -0.17 -11.30 13.13
C LEU A 93 1.04 -10.82 13.93
N ASP A 94 2.14 -11.60 13.88
CA ASP A 94 3.44 -11.13 14.33
C ASP A 94 4.10 -10.28 13.23
N PRO A 95 4.33 -8.97 13.44
CA PRO A 95 4.96 -8.10 12.44
C PRO A 95 6.32 -8.60 11.96
N ALA A 96 7.06 -9.36 12.79
CA ALA A 96 8.36 -9.91 12.44
C ALA A 96 8.29 -11.05 11.40
N LEU A 97 7.11 -11.64 11.21
CA LEU A 97 6.89 -12.75 10.27
C LEU A 97 6.16 -12.30 8.99
N VAL A 98 5.67 -11.05 8.95
CA VAL A 98 4.97 -10.51 7.78
C VAL A 98 5.99 -10.03 6.75
N SER A 99 5.90 -10.57 5.53
CA SER A 99 6.76 -10.16 4.42
C SER A 99 6.38 -8.78 3.90
N GLU A 100 7.36 -7.88 3.80
CA GLU A 100 7.24 -6.58 3.16
C GLU A 100 7.71 -6.67 1.70
N VAL A 101 6.85 -6.33 0.74
CA VAL A 101 7.25 -6.15 -0.66
C VAL A 101 7.45 -4.66 -0.95
N PHE A 102 8.71 -4.25 -1.08
CA PHE A 102 9.08 -2.87 -1.34
C PHE A 102 9.34 -2.64 -2.84
N CYS A 103 8.50 -1.82 -3.48
CA CYS A 103 8.71 -1.38 -4.86
C CYS A 103 9.81 -0.31 -4.90
N ASP A 104 11.01 -0.72 -5.27
CA ASP A 104 12.22 0.10 -5.37
C ASP A 104 12.29 0.71 -6.78
N VAL A 105 12.19 2.04 -6.85
CA VAL A 105 12.18 2.78 -8.11
C VAL A 105 12.71 4.19 -7.87
N PRO A 106 13.46 4.77 -8.82
CA PRO A 106 13.87 6.17 -8.69
C PRO A 106 12.66 7.10 -8.54
N VAL A 107 12.75 8.05 -7.61
CA VAL A 107 11.67 9.02 -7.31
C VAL A 107 11.28 9.81 -8.56
N SER A 108 12.25 10.14 -9.41
CA SER A 108 12.01 10.81 -10.70
C SER A 108 11.08 10.00 -11.61
N VAL A 109 11.30 8.69 -11.72
CA VAL A 109 10.45 7.78 -12.51
C VAL A 109 9.06 7.66 -11.88
N ALA A 110 8.99 7.51 -10.55
CA ALA A 110 7.71 7.43 -9.85
C ALA A 110 6.87 8.70 -10.02
N ARG A 111 7.51 9.86 -9.95
CA ARG A 111 6.90 11.18 -10.16
C ARG A 111 6.42 11.38 -11.59
N GLN A 112 7.20 10.98 -12.59
CA GLN A 112 6.77 11.03 -13.99
C GLN A 112 5.51 10.18 -14.21
N ARG A 113 5.48 8.95 -13.70
CA ARG A 113 4.30 8.07 -13.78
C ARG A 113 3.09 8.65 -13.05
N TYR A 114 3.32 9.28 -11.89
CA TYR A 114 2.27 9.96 -11.14
C TYR A 114 1.65 11.10 -11.95
N ALA A 115 2.47 11.96 -12.57
CA ALA A 115 1.99 13.07 -13.39
C ALA A 115 1.15 12.59 -14.59
N VAL A 116 1.60 11.53 -15.29
CA VAL A 116 0.81 10.92 -16.38
C VAL A 116 -0.56 10.46 -15.89
N ARG A 117 -0.63 9.78 -14.74
CA ARG A 117 -1.90 9.33 -14.15
C ARG A 117 -2.79 10.48 -13.69
N GLU A 118 -2.21 11.56 -13.19
CA GLU A 118 -2.96 12.76 -12.81
C GLU A 118 -3.67 13.36 -14.02
N THR A 119 -2.98 13.43 -15.17
CA THR A 119 -3.55 13.98 -16.41
C THR A 119 -4.54 13.05 -17.12
N SER A 120 -4.63 11.76 -16.75
CA SER A 120 -5.50 10.80 -17.44
C SER A 120 -6.98 10.87 -17.01
N GLY A 121 -7.32 11.64 -15.98
CA GLY A 121 -8.68 11.74 -15.44
C GLY A 121 -9.16 10.48 -14.69
N GLN A 122 -8.35 9.42 -14.61
CA GLN A 122 -8.72 8.15 -13.96
C GLN A 122 -8.52 8.16 -12.44
N ARG A 123 -8.15 9.30 -11.86
CA ARG A 123 -7.89 9.44 -10.43
C ARG A 123 -9.10 10.05 -9.74
N HIS A 124 -9.61 9.37 -8.72
CA HIS A 124 -10.74 9.86 -7.95
C HIS A 124 -10.42 11.21 -7.29
N SER A 125 -11.41 12.11 -7.30
CA SER A 125 -11.36 13.46 -6.73
C SER A 125 -11.01 13.54 -5.23
N VAL A 126 -11.21 12.48 -4.45
CA VAL A 126 -10.84 12.44 -3.02
C VAL A 126 -9.32 12.57 -2.83
N HIS A 127 -8.54 12.30 -3.87
CA HIS A 127 -7.10 12.37 -3.79
C HIS A 127 -6.56 13.74 -4.20
N ARG A 128 -5.89 14.42 -3.28
CA ARG A 128 -5.11 15.64 -3.59
C ARG A 128 -3.85 15.37 -4.41
N THR A 129 -3.37 16.38 -5.12
CA THR A 129 -2.07 16.37 -5.78
C THR A 129 -0.93 16.33 -4.76
N VAL A 130 0.18 15.68 -5.12
CA VAL A 130 1.42 15.65 -4.32
C VAL A 130 2.27 16.88 -4.67
N SER A 131 2.61 17.70 -3.67
CA SER A 131 3.38 18.93 -3.88
C SER A 131 4.89 18.67 -4.04
N GLU A 132 5.65 19.68 -4.50
CA GLU A 132 7.12 19.60 -4.57
C GLU A 132 7.77 19.25 -3.23
N GLN A 133 7.33 19.90 -2.15
CA GLN A 133 7.84 19.64 -0.80
C GLN A 133 7.59 18.19 -0.37
N GLU A 134 6.45 17.63 -0.76
CA GLU A 134 6.11 16.24 -0.47
C GLU A 134 6.92 15.27 -1.32
N TRP A 135 7.23 15.61 -2.57
CA TRP A 135 8.15 14.82 -3.38
C TRP A 135 9.56 14.80 -2.80
N ALA A 136 10.06 15.94 -2.32
CA ALA A 136 11.34 16.02 -1.60
C ALA A 136 11.32 15.12 -0.36
N TRP A 137 10.23 15.19 0.43
CA TRP A 137 10.05 14.34 1.59
C TRP A 137 9.95 12.84 1.23
N VAL A 138 9.26 12.49 0.14
CA VAL A 138 9.18 11.12 -0.39
C VAL A 138 10.57 10.60 -0.80
N ALA A 139 11.43 11.46 -1.37
CA ALA A 139 12.77 11.06 -1.76
C ALA A 139 13.65 10.70 -0.56
N GLU A 140 13.49 11.42 0.54
CA GLU A 140 14.24 11.17 1.79
C GLU A 140 13.67 9.98 2.58
N HIS A 141 12.35 9.82 2.60
CA HIS A 141 11.66 8.86 3.48
C HIS A 141 11.12 7.63 2.75
N GLY A 142 11.41 7.50 1.45
CA GLY A 142 11.02 6.37 0.62
C GLY A 142 11.89 5.14 0.83
N ILE A 143 11.87 4.64 2.06
CA ILE A 143 12.58 3.45 2.49
C ILE A 143 11.58 2.38 3.01
N PRO A 144 11.99 1.10 3.08
CA PRO A 144 11.15 0.04 3.64
C PRO A 144 10.77 0.29 5.10
N LEU A 145 9.59 -0.20 5.51
CA LEU A 145 9.14 -0.26 6.90
C LEU A 145 10.11 -1.07 7.75
N GLY A 146 10.55 -2.24 7.27
CA GLY A 146 11.50 -3.10 7.97
C GLY A 146 10.94 -3.69 9.28
N LEU A 147 9.68 -4.12 9.28
CA LEU A 147 9.08 -4.82 10.43
C LEU A 147 9.41 -6.31 10.43
N GLY A 148 9.46 -6.94 9.26
CA GLY A 148 9.81 -8.34 9.02
C GLY A 148 10.69 -8.49 7.77
N PRO A 149 10.70 -9.66 7.09
CA PRO A 149 11.48 -9.87 5.88
C PRO A 149 11.11 -8.89 4.76
N THR A 150 12.09 -8.15 4.23
CA THR A 150 11.86 -7.19 3.14
C THR A 150 12.33 -7.77 1.80
N LEU A 151 11.41 -7.91 0.85
CA LEU A 151 11.64 -8.24 -0.55
C LEU A 151 11.64 -6.96 -1.38
N ARG A 152 12.81 -6.52 -1.84
CA ARG A 152 12.93 -5.36 -2.74
C ARG A 152 12.72 -5.76 -4.19
N VAL A 153 11.90 -4.99 -4.91
CA VAL A 153 11.54 -5.25 -6.29
C VAL A 153 11.82 -4.01 -7.12
N ASP A 154 12.74 -4.11 -8.08
CA ASP A 154 12.96 -3.05 -9.06
C ASP A 154 11.71 -2.90 -9.95
N THR A 155 10.99 -1.80 -9.76
CA THR A 155 9.80 -1.47 -10.57
C THR A 155 10.06 -0.34 -11.55
N SER A 156 11.33 0.02 -11.80
CA SER A 156 11.71 0.96 -12.88
C SER A 156 11.34 0.43 -14.27
N ARG A 157 11.23 -0.89 -14.40
CA ARG A 157 10.73 -1.62 -15.56
C ARG A 157 9.51 -2.47 -15.21
N PRO A 158 8.74 -2.97 -16.21
CA PRO A 158 7.72 -3.98 -15.96
C PRO A 158 8.33 -5.21 -15.27
N VAL A 159 7.69 -5.65 -14.18
CA VAL A 159 8.04 -6.89 -13.48
C VAL A 159 7.52 -8.06 -14.33
N SER A 160 8.35 -9.03 -14.68
CA SER A 160 7.93 -10.20 -15.48
C SER A 160 7.08 -11.18 -14.68
N ASP A 161 6.36 -12.08 -15.34
CA ASP A 161 5.58 -13.14 -14.66
C ASP A 161 6.49 -14.05 -13.82
N ARG A 162 7.69 -14.36 -14.33
CA ARG A 162 8.70 -15.13 -13.59
C ARG A 162 9.13 -14.45 -12.29
N GLU A 163 9.25 -13.12 -12.30
CA GLU A 163 9.60 -12.35 -11.10
C GLU A 163 8.45 -12.37 -10.08
N VAL A 164 7.20 -12.25 -10.53
CA VAL A 164 6.02 -12.37 -9.65
C VAL A 164 5.94 -13.76 -9.02
N ALA A 165 6.08 -14.84 -9.80
CA ALA A 165 6.04 -16.20 -9.30
C ALA A 165 7.15 -16.48 -8.26
N ARG A 166 8.37 -15.95 -8.50
CA ARG A 166 9.46 -16.05 -7.53
C ARG A 166 9.15 -15.35 -6.21
N LEU A 167 8.60 -14.13 -6.28
CA LEU A 167 8.19 -13.39 -5.09
C LEU A 167 7.09 -14.13 -4.32
N ALA A 168 6.11 -14.70 -5.02
CA ALA A 168 5.05 -15.49 -4.41
C ALA A 168 5.61 -16.70 -3.63
N VAL A 169 6.55 -17.45 -4.22
CA VAL A 169 7.22 -18.57 -3.53
C VAL A 169 8.00 -18.09 -2.30
N GLN A 170 8.71 -16.97 -2.38
CA GLN A 170 9.44 -16.40 -1.24
C GLN A 170 8.50 -15.98 -0.11
N ILE A 171 7.35 -15.38 -0.44
CA ILE A 171 6.34 -14.99 0.54
C ILE A 171 5.73 -16.23 1.20
N ALA A 172 5.33 -17.23 0.41
CA ALA A 172 4.70 -18.45 0.91
C ALA A 172 5.65 -19.28 1.80
N THR A 173 6.95 -19.25 1.55
CA THR A 173 7.95 -19.97 2.36
C THR A 173 8.37 -19.22 3.63
N ALA A 174 8.22 -17.89 3.65
CA ALA A 174 8.48 -17.07 4.82
C ALA A 174 7.28 -17.00 5.78
N ALA A 175 6.07 -17.28 5.29
CA ALA A 175 4.88 -17.31 6.11
C ALA A 175 4.94 -18.48 7.12
N PRO A 176 4.70 -18.24 8.42
CA PRO A 176 4.54 -19.32 9.38
C PRO A 176 3.34 -20.18 8.98
N ALA A 177 3.40 -21.48 9.28
CA ALA A 177 2.24 -22.36 9.13
C ALA A 177 1.08 -21.77 9.95
N MET A 178 -0.01 -21.43 9.27
CA MET A 178 -1.24 -21.00 9.93
C MET A 178 -1.76 -22.18 10.77
N PRO A 179 -2.14 -21.97 12.05
CA PRO A 179 -2.63 -23.03 12.93
C PRO A 179 -3.98 -23.60 12.49
#